data_AF-A0A0A2I650-F1
#
_entry.id   AF-A0A0A2I650-F1
#
_cell.length_a   1.000
_cell.length_b   1.000
_cell.length_c   1.000
_cell.angle_alpha   90.00
_cell.angle_beta   90.00
_cell.angle_gamma   90.00
#
_symmetry.space_group_name_H-M   'P 1'
#
loop_
_entity.id
_entity.type
_entity.pdbx_description
1 polymer ?
#
loop_
_entity_poly.entity_id
_entity_poly.type
_entity_poly.pdbx_seq_one_letter_code
_entity_poly.pdbx_strand_id
1 'polypeptide(L)'
;MTGVVDLPPYEQTTDKQAIVHPGEVYCHLTGCWRGRVPLAETRNLRDHPSRHGLMVAWTPSGRISEATKAAVAAWYESLFDDEEKYNLESNEEDNQAANGEQDHNGKVEEGRGH
;
A
#
# COMPACT_ATOMS: atom_id res chain seq x y z
N MET A 1 -24.40 -3.98 -26.87
CA MET A 1 -23.94 -5.23 -26.22
C MET A 1 -23.55 -4.88 -24.80
N THR A 2 -24.39 -5.17 -23.81
CA THR A 2 -24.00 -5.04 -22.40
C THR A 2 -23.26 -6.32 -22.01
N GLY A 3 -21.93 -6.28 -22.06
CA GLY A 3 -21.11 -7.38 -21.55
C GLY A 3 -21.27 -7.45 -20.04
N VAL A 4 -21.92 -8.48 -19.54
CA VAL A 4 -21.92 -8.79 -18.11
C VAL A 4 -20.55 -9.39 -17.81
N VAL A 5 -19.69 -8.63 -17.14
CA VAL A 5 -18.44 -9.17 -16.59
C VAL A 5 -18.81 -9.93 -15.33
N ASP A 6 -18.76 -11.26 -15.41
CA ASP A 6 -18.87 -12.12 -14.23
C ASP A 6 -17.47 -12.25 -13.62
N LEU A 7 -17.32 -11.81 -12.38
CA LEU A 7 -16.04 -11.88 -11.67
C LEU A 7 -15.92 -13.27 -11.05
N PRO A 8 -14.74 -13.90 -11.09
CA PRO A 8 -14.54 -15.17 -10.41
C PRO A 8 -14.77 -14.98 -8.89
N PRO A 9 -15.24 -16.03 -8.19
CA PRO A 9 -15.39 -15.96 -6.74
C PRO A 9 -14.05 -15.64 -6.07
N TYR A 10 -14.11 -15.07 -4.86
CA TYR A 10 -12.90 -14.79 -4.09
C TYR A 10 -12.08 -16.06 -3.86
N GLU A 11 -10.76 -15.94 -4.04
CA GLU A 11 -9.82 -16.90 -3.46
C GLU A 11 -9.97 -16.88 -1.93
N GLN A 12 -9.77 -18.02 -1.29
CA GLN A 12 -9.94 -18.17 0.15
C GLN A 12 -8.70 -18.76 0.80
N THR A 13 -8.39 -18.28 2.01
CA THR A 13 -7.40 -18.92 2.89
C THR A 13 -7.91 -20.28 3.38
N THR A 14 -7.03 -21.05 4.03
CA THR A 14 -7.41 -22.32 4.69
C THR A 14 -8.52 -22.12 5.73
N ASP A 15 -8.60 -20.94 6.34
CA ASP A 15 -9.64 -20.56 7.30
C ASP A 15 -10.93 -20.02 6.65
N LYS A 16 -11.09 -20.20 5.33
CA LYS A 16 -12.25 -19.73 4.53
C LYS A 16 -12.44 -18.21 4.55
N GLN A 17 -11.37 -17.46 4.77
CA GLN A 17 -11.40 -16.01 4.68
C GLN A 17 -11.13 -15.58 3.24
N ALA A 18 -11.91 -14.66 2.71
CA ALA A 18 -11.75 -14.13 1.36
C ALA A 18 -10.47 -13.31 1.24
N ILE A 19 -9.68 -13.58 0.21
CA ILE A 19 -8.47 -12.82 -0.12
C ILE A 19 -8.88 -11.67 -1.04
N VAL A 20 -8.52 -10.44 -0.65
CA VAL A 20 -8.70 -9.23 -1.47
C VAL A 20 -7.31 -8.70 -1.84
N HIS A 21 -6.99 -8.76 -3.13
CA HIS A 21 -5.68 -8.37 -3.64
C HIS A 21 -5.54 -6.84 -3.75
N PRO A 22 -4.32 -6.30 -3.63
CA PRO A 22 -4.07 -4.89 -3.92
C PRO A 22 -4.55 -4.50 -5.33
N GLY A 23 -5.24 -3.37 -5.47
CA GLY A 23 -5.77 -2.89 -6.74
C GLY A 23 -7.19 -3.38 -7.06
N GLU A 24 -7.72 -4.37 -6.33
CA GLU A 24 -9.10 -4.78 -6.50
C GLU A 24 -10.06 -3.71 -5.99
N VAL A 25 -11.11 -3.43 -6.76
CA VAL A 25 -12.13 -2.42 -6.44
C VAL A 25 -13.57 -2.91 -6.68
N TYR A 26 -13.76 -4.13 -7.17
CA TYR A 26 -15.07 -4.71 -7.43
C TYR A 26 -15.38 -5.84 -6.44
N CYS A 27 -16.65 -5.98 -6.07
CA CYS A 27 -17.10 -7.10 -5.27
C CYS A 27 -17.33 -8.34 -6.15
N HIS A 28 -16.76 -9.48 -5.77
CA HIS A 28 -16.87 -10.73 -6.53
C HIS A 28 -18.14 -11.54 -6.21
N LEU A 29 -18.97 -11.07 -5.27
CA LEU A 29 -20.22 -11.73 -4.93
C LEU A 29 -21.27 -11.50 -6.02
N THR A 30 -21.81 -12.59 -6.53
CA THR A 30 -22.87 -12.59 -7.54
C THR A 30 -24.08 -11.80 -7.06
N GLY A 31 -24.55 -10.87 -7.88
CA GLY A 31 -25.71 -10.01 -7.55
C GLY A 31 -25.37 -8.78 -6.71
N CYS A 32 -24.10 -8.59 -6.31
CA CYS A 32 -23.70 -7.36 -5.64
C CYS A 32 -23.62 -6.19 -6.63
N TRP A 33 -24.20 -5.03 -6.27
CA TRP A 33 -24.06 -3.79 -7.05
C TRP A 33 -22.59 -3.36 -7.21
N ARG A 34 -21.76 -3.58 -6.18
CA ARG A 34 -20.32 -3.28 -6.22
C ARG A 34 -19.52 -4.25 -7.09
N GLY A 35 -20.13 -5.32 -7.62
CA GLY A 35 -19.52 -6.12 -8.68
C GLY A 35 -19.59 -5.46 -10.05
N ARG A 36 -20.45 -4.43 -10.22
CA ARG A 36 -20.59 -3.66 -11.47
C ARG A 36 -20.03 -2.25 -11.36
N VAL A 37 -20.05 -1.69 -10.15
CA VAL A 37 -19.57 -0.33 -9.88
C VAL A 37 -18.40 -0.39 -8.92
N PRO A 38 -17.21 0.11 -9.32
CA PRO A 38 -16.03 0.04 -8.49
C PRO A 38 -16.19 0.86 -7.21
N LEU A 39 -15.49 0.43 -6.18
CA LEU A 39 -15.20 1.24 -5.00
C LEU A 39 -14.00 2.15 -5.30
N ALA A 40 -13.86 3.25 -4.58
CA ALA A 40 -12.78 4.21 -4.83
C ALA A 40 -11.39 3.62 -4.55
N GLU A 41 -11.29 2.68 -3.61
CA GLU A 41 -10.02 2.13 -3.14
C GLU A 41 -10.22 0.67 -2.69
N THR A 42 -9.16 -0.14 -2.78
CA THR A 42 -9.15 -1.52 -2.28
C THR A 42 -9.44 -1.61 -0.79
N ARG A 43 -9.08 -0.59 0.00
CA ARG A 43 -9.44 -0.53 1.43
C ARG A 43 -10.95 -0.59 1.64
N ASN A 44 -11.71 0.13 0.81
CA ASN A 44 -13.18 0.12 0.87
C ASN A 44 -13.73 -1.24 0.44
N LEU A 45 -13.06 -1.92 -0.49
CA LEU A 45 -13.39 -3.30 -0.84
C LEU A 45 -13.06 -4.30 0.28
N ARG A 46 -12.06 -4.07 1.13
CA ARG A 46 -11.78 -4.99 2.25
C ARG A 46 -12.87 -4.99 3.33
N ASP A 47 -13.52 -3.84 3.54
CA ASP A 47 -14.66 -3.73 4.47
C ASP A 47 -15.96 -4.28 3.86
N HIS A 48 -16.17 -4.08 2.57
CA HIS A 48 -17.45 -4.33 1.92
C HIS A 48 -17.99 -5.77 2.04
N PRO A 49 -17.20 -6.85 1.81
CA PRO A 49 -17.65 -8.23 1.92
C PRO A 49 -18.21 -8.63 3.28
N SER A 50 -17.82 -7.95 4.35
CA SER A 50 -18.37 -8.18 5.69
C SER A 50 -19.88 -7.97 5.74
N ARG A 51 -20.41 -7.07 4.90
CA ARG A 51 -21.87 -6.81 4.76
C ARG A 51 -22.64 -7.97 4.14
N HIS A 52 -21.92 -8.88 3.49
CA HIS A 52 -22.46 -10.13 2.93
C HIS A 52 -22.17 -11.33 3.84
N GLY A 53 -21.62 -11.11 5.04
CA GLY A 53 -21.21 -12.17 5.96
C GLY A 53 -19.89 -12.85 5.58
N LEU A 54 -19.13 -12.29 4.63
CA LEU A 54 -17.83 -12.81 4.21
C LEU A 54 -16.71 -12.13 5.00
N MET A 55 -15.94 -12.92 5.75
CA MET A 55 -14.73 -12.42 6.42
C MET A 55 -13.59 -12.29 5.41
N VAL A 56 -12.94 -11.13 5.40
CA VAL A 56 -11.75 -10.88 4.57
C VAL A 56 -10.50 -11.21 5.37
N ALA A 57 -9.58 -11.94 4.74
CA ALA A 57 -8.31 -12.30 5.35
C ALA A 57 -7.52 -11.04 5.68
N TRP A 58 -7.06 -10.92 6.91
CA TRP A 58 -6.15 -9.85 7.31
C TRP A 58 -4.74 -10.19 6.84
N THR A 59 -4.54 -10.24 5.52
CA THR A 59 -3.18 -10.24 4.98
C THR A 59 -2.64 -8.82 5.10
N PRO A 60 -1.46 -8.60 5.74
CA PRO A 60 -0.81 -7.30 5.72
C PRO A 60 -0.53 -6.96 4.26
N SER A 61 -1.27 -5.98 3.74
CA SER A 61 -1.19 -5.55 2.35
C SER A 61 0.23 -5.09 2.04
N GLY A 62 0.90 -5.76 1.11
CA GLY A 62 2.09 -5.26 0.41
C GLY A 62 3.35 -5.04 1.25
N ARG A 63 3.35 -5.35 2.56
CA ARG A 63 4.55 -5.27 3.39
C ARG A 63 5.30 -6.58 3.31
N ILE A 64 6.17 -6.68 2.31
CA ILE A 64 7.22 -7.69 2.29
C ILE A 64 8.30 -7.33 3.30
N SER A 65 8.91 -8.34 3.92
CA SER A 65 10.01 -8.13 4.88
C SER A 65 11.20 -7.49 4.17
N GLU A 66 12.06 -6.75 4.89
CA GLU A 66 13.30 -6.22 4.31
C GLU A 66 14.18 -7.33 3.71
N ALA A 67 14.21 -8.50 4.34
CA ALA A 67 14.90 -9.68 3.81
C ALA A 67 14.33 -10.13 2.46
N THR A 68 13.00 -10.10 2.32
CA THR A 68 12.32 -10.41 1.05
C THR A 68 12.63 -9.36 -0.01
N LYS A 69 12.66 -8.07 0.34
CA LYS A 69 13.06 -7.00 -0.59
C LYS A 69 14.48 -7.20 -1.10
N ALA A 70 15.42 -7.46 -0.20
CA ALA A 70 16.82 -7.70 -0.55
C ALA A 70 16.97 -8.93 -1.45
N ALA A 71 16.27 -10.02 -1.15
CA ALA A 71 16.29 -11.22 -1.99
C ALA A 71 15.72 -10.97 -3.40
N VAL A 72 14.64 -10.20 -3.51
CA VAL A 72 14.05 -9.83 -4.81
C VAL A 72 14.99 -8.89 -5.60
N ALA A 73 15.63 -7.93 -4.93
CA ALA A 73 16.60 -7.04 -5.55
C ALA A 73 17.80 -7.80 -6.10
N ALA A 74 18.42 -8.67 -5.28
CA ALA A 74 19.54 -9.51 -5.71
C ALA A 74 19.17 -10.44 -6.88
N TRP A 75 17.96 -11.03 -6.84
CA TRP A 75 17.45 -11.82 -7.95
C TRP A 75 17.31 -10.98 -9.23
N TYR A 76 16.76 -9.77 -9.14
CA TYR A 76 16.60 -8.89 -10.28
C TYR A 76 17.95 -8.44 -10.87
N GLU A 77 18.90 -8.05 -10.02
CA GLU A 77 20.26 -7.68 -10.44
C GLU A 77 20.97 -8.82 -11.17
N SER A 78 20.80 -10.06 -10.69
CA SER A 78 21.38 -11.25 -11.34
C SER A 78 20.90 -11.49 -12.78
N LEU A 79 19.78 -10.88 -13.19
CA LEU A 79 19.29 -10.97 -14.58
C LEU A 79 20.07 -10.06 -15.54
N PHE A 80 20.84 -9.11 -15.03
CA PHE A 80 21.53 -8.06 -15.81
C PHE A 80 23.04 -8.00 -15.54
N ASP A 81 23.59 -8.94 -14.76
CA ASP A 81 25.00 -8.98 -14.33
C ASP A 81 26.03 -9.17 -15.49
N ASP A 82 25.57 -9.35 -16.73
CA ASP A 82 26.43 -9.46 -17.93
C ASP A 82 26.60 -8.13 -18.72
N GLU A 83 25.85 -7.06 -18.41
CA GLU A 83 26.03 -5.76 -19.08
C GLU A 83 26.58 -4.68 -18.13
N GLU A 84 27.89 -4.50 -18.24
CA GLU A 84 28.64 -3.28 -17.91
C GLU A 84 28.89 -2.96 -16.44
N LYS A 85 30.03 -3.50 -15.98
CA LYS A 85 30.95 -2.93 -15.00
C LYS A 85 31.33 -1.47 -15.32
N TYR A 86 30.42 -0.52 -15.19
CA TYR A 86 30.73 0.91 -15.11
C TYR A 86 30.51 1.42 -13.69
N ASN A 87 31.57 1.28 -12.91
CA ASN A 87 32.09 2.21 -11.90
C ASN A 87 31.10 3.30 -11.43
N LEU A 88 30.18 2.94 -10.53
CA LEU A 88 29.56 3.92 -9.62
C LEU A 88 30.55 4.17 -8.48
N GLU A 89 31.46 5.11 -8.71
CA GLU A 89 32.18 5.76 -7.62
C GLU A 89 31.15 6.29 -6.63
N SER A 90 31.22 5.74 -5.43
CA SER A 90 30.43 6.11 -4.27
C SER A 90 30.66 7.57 -3.91
N ASN A 91 29.67 8.43 -4.19
CA ASN A 91 29.53 9.70 -3.50
C ASN A 91 28.80 9.46 -2.17
N GLU A 92 29.57 9.07 -1.16
CA GLU A 92 29.22 9.33 0.23
C GLU A 92 29.40 10.84 0.48
N GLU A 93 28.34 11.63 0.26
CA GLU A 93 28.30 13.01 0.76
C GLU A 93 27.30 13.12 1.91
N ASP A 94 27.91 13.17 3.09
CA ASP A 94 27.46 13.72 4.38
C ASP A 94 26.08 14.38 4.42
N ASN A 95 25.19 13.80 5.23
CA ASN A 95 24.10 14.56 5.87
C ASN A 95 24.13 14.35 7.38
N GLN A 96 25.12 14.97 8.03
CA GLN A 96 25.05 15.24 9.47
C GLN A 96 24.05 16.38 9.70
N ALA A 97 22.79 16.02 9.97
CA ALA A 97 21.80 16.95 10.48
C ALA A 97 22.16 17.32 11.93
N ALA A 98 22.88 18.43 12.11
CA ALA A 98 23.04 19.08 13.41
C ALA A 98 21.68 19.64 13.86
N ASN A 99 21.04 18.93 14.80
CA ASN A 99 20.00 19.51 15.64
C ASN A 99 20.66 20.45 16.65
N GLY A 100 20.25 21.72 16.67
CA GLY A 100 20.62 22.69 17.69
C GLY A 100 19.49 23.69 17.89
N GLU A 101 18.94 23.69 19.10
CA GLU A 101 17.87 24.53 19.66
C GLU A 101 17.58 25.89 18.97
N GLN A 102 16.29 26.16 18.73
CA GLN A 102 15.75 27.52 18.65
C GLN A 102 14.71 27.72 19.74
N ASP A 103 15.18 28.30 20.83
CA ASP A 103 14.44 28.90 21.94
C ASP A 103 13.93 30.29 21.56
N HIS A 104 12.68 30.38 21.10
CA HIS A 104 12.00 31.66 20.91
C HIS A 104 10.94 31.88 21.99
N ASN A 105 11.42 32.55 23.04
CA ASN A 105 10.71 33.16 24.14
C ASN A 105 9.45 33.92 23.69
N GLY A 106 8.28 33.45 24.13
CA GLY A 106 7.01 34.13 23.95
C GLY A 106 6.82 35.23 25.00
N LYS A 107 6.78 36.48 24.57
CA LYS A 107 6.11 37.57 25.31
C LYS A 107 5.80 38.75 24.39
N VAL A 108 4.52 38.95 24.05
CA VAL A 108 3.98 40.28 23.75
C VAL A 108 2.56 40.37 24.31
N GLU A 109 2.38 41.38 25.14
CA GLU A 109 1.25 41.62 26.03
C GLU A 109 0.03 42.19 25.28
N GLU A 110 -1.17 41.71 25.66
CA GLU A 110 -2.46 42.32 25.32
C GLU A 110 -2.62 43.71 25.95
N GLY A 111 -3.23 44.65 25.23
CA GLY A 111 -4.08 45.66 25.86
C GLY A 111 -4.16 47.05 25.21
N ARG A 112 -5.33 47.34 24.62
CA ARG A 112 -6.11 48.62 24.52
C ARG A 112 -6.75 48.69 23.12
N GLY A 113 -8.07 48.83 22.93
CA GLY A 113 -9.07 49.51 23.74
C GLY A 113 -9.10 51.00 23.40
N HIS A 114 -9.95 51.38 22.43
CA HIS A 114 -10.92 52.50 22.40
C HIS A 114 -11.61 52.54 21.04
#